data_AF-A0A7V1HY58-F1
#
_entry.id   AF-A0A7V1HY58-F1
#
_cell.length_a   1.000
_cell.length_b   1.000
_cell.length_c   1.000
_cell.angle_alpha   90.00
_cell.angle_beta   90.00
_cell.angle_gamma   90.00
#
_symmetry.space_group_name_H-M   'P 1'
#
loop_
_entity.id
_entity.type
_entity.pdbx_description
1 polymer ?
#
loop_
_entity_poly.entity_id
_entity_poly.type
_entity_poly.pdbx_seq_one_letter_code
_entity_poly.pdbx_strand_id
1 'polypeptide(L)'
;MSKVISIERKDAELKLNAVYPNPNDGNFVVNLTSMPNEDGKIILVNALGVKVFTKELNAQGGRTIEKINVSHLPTGIYTLLLEQNDEIITKRVMIDR
;
A
#
# COMPACT_ATOMS: atom_id res chain seq x y z
N MET A 1 43.54 15.70 -1.83
CA MET A 1 42.35 15.41 -2.66
C MET A 1 41.36 14.64 -1.80
N SER A 2 40.48 15.35 -1.08
CA SER A 2 39.47 14.70 -0.24
C SER A 2 38.32 14.22 -1.13
N LYS A 3 38.15 12.90 -1.24
CA LYS A 3 37.03 12.29 -1.96
C LYS A 3 35.80 12.46 -1.09
N VAL A 4 35.01 13.49 -1.36
CA VAL A 4 33.67 13.62 -0.81
C VAL A 4 32.86 12.45 -1.36
N ILE A 5 32.56 11.49 -0.50
CA ILE A 5 31.53 10.50 -0.76
C ILE A 5 30.22 11.25 -0.56
N SER A 6 29.60 11.66 -1.67
CA SER A 6 28.19 12.03 -1.66
C SER A 6 27.43 10.79 -1.22
N ILE A 7 27.08 10.73 0.07
CA ILE A 7 26.03 9.84 0.53
C ILE A 7 24.77 10.45 -0.08
N GLU A 8 24.35 9.95 -1.24
CA GLU A 8 22.98 10.12 -1.67
C GLU A 8 22.13 9.58 -0.52
N ARG A 9 21.53 10.50 0.24
CA ARG A 9 20.39 10.12 1.07
C ARG A 9 19.37 9.61 0.06
N LYS A 10 19.20 8.29 0.00
CA LYS A 10 17.99 7.73 -0.56
C LYS A 10 16.90 8.21 0.38
N ASP A 11 16.31 9.35 0.05
CA ASP A 11 15.07 9.76 0.67
C ASP A 11 14.10 8.58 0.50
N ALA A 12 13.54 8.13 1.61
CA ALA A 12 12.63 7.00 1.59
C ALA A 12 11.42 7.42 0.78
N GLU A 13 11.20 6.79 -0.37
CA GLU A 13 10.07 7.04 -1.26
C GLU A 13 8.93 6.06 -0.91
N LEU A 14 7.69 6.53 -0.96
CA LEU A 14 6.54 5.64 -0.87
C LEU A 14 6.55 4.67 -2.06
N LYS A 15 6.42 3.38 -1.79
CA LYS A 15 6.41 2.39 -2.85
C LYS A 15 5.46 1.24 -2.57
N LEU A 16 4.64 0.89 -3.56
CA LEU A 16 3.90 -0.36 -3.55
C LEU A 16 4.71 -1.45 -4.25
N ASN A 17 5.34 -2.34 -3.48
CA ASN A 17 6.22 -3.38 -4.01
C ASN A 17 5.43 -4.54 -4.64
N ALA A 18 4.39 -5.03 -3.97
CA ALA A 18 3.53 -6.09 -4.49
C ALA A 18 2.19 -6.17 -3.74
N VAL A 19 1.16 -6.66 -4.44
CA VAL A 19 -0.12 -7.08 -3.85
C VAL A 19 -0.40 -8.50 -4.32
N TYR A 20 -0.49 -9.45 -3.40
CA TYR A 20 -0.61 -10.87 -3.75
C TYR A 20 -1.38 -11.70 -2.70
N PRO A 21 -2.08 -12.76 -3.13
CA PRO A 21 -2.35 -13.10 -4.52
C PRO A 21 -3.31 -12.08 -5.19
N ASN A 22 -3.33 -12.06 -6.52
CA ASN A 22 -4.30 -11.28 -7.29
C ASN A 22 -4.60 -12.04 -8.60
N PRO A 23 -5.77 -12.68 -8.77
CA PRO A 23 -6.95 -12.59 -7.90
C PRO A 23 -6.76 -13.20 -6.49
N ASN A 24 -7.63 -12.84 -5.53
CA ASN A 24 -7.65 -13.37 -4.15
C ASN A 24 -9.07 -13.68 -3.66
N ASP A 25 -9.19 -14.42 -2.56
CA ASP A 25 -10.46 -14.80 -1.94
C ASP A 25 -11.03 -13.75 -0.95
N GLY A 26 -10.42 -12.57 -0.90
CA GLY A 26 -10.61 -11.54 0.12
C GLY A 26 -9.48 -11.49 1.16
N ASN A 27 -8.56 -12.44 1.15
CA ASN A 27 -7.34 -12.40 1.96
C ASN A 27 -6.11 -12.19 1.06
N PHE A 28 -5.37 -11.12 1.32
CA PHE A 28 -4.17 -10.82 0.54
C PHE A 28 -3.13 -10.05 1.35
N VAL A 29 -1.93 -9.98 0.79
CA VAL A 29 -0.79 -9.28 1.35
C VAL A 29 -0.47 -8.06 0.52
N VAL A 30 -0.23 -6.94 1.20
CA VAL A 30 0.32 -5.70 0.63
C VAL A 30 1.74 -5.56 1.13
N ASN A 31 2.70 -5.70 0.23
CA ASN A 31 4.11 -5.45 0.48
C ASN A 31 4.44 -4.05 -0.04
N LEU A 32 4.84 -3.15 0.85
CA LEU A 32 5.08 -1.75 0.55
C LEU A 32 6.35 -1.24 1.24
N THR A 33 6.83 -0.08 0.81
CA THR A 33 7.84 0.72 1.50
C THR A 33 7.16 2.02 1.90
N SER A 34 7.17 2.33 3.20
CA SER A 34 6.63 3.58 3.74
C SER A 34 7.74 4.57 4.03
N MET A 35 7.40 5.86 3.97
CA MET A 35 8.24 6.95 4.44
C MET A 35 8.23 6.97 5.97
N PRO A 36 9.40 7.17 6.63
CA PRO A 36 9.48 7.23 8.08
C PRO A 36 8.86 8.52 8.63
N ASN A 37 8.31 8.45 9.85
CA ASN A 37 7.69 9.56 10.58
C ASN A 37 6.45 10.18 9.91
N GLU A 38 5.86 9.51 8.93
CA GLU A 38 4.64 9.96 8.26
C GLU A 38 3.53 8.92 8.43
N ASP A 39 2.34 9.36 8.84
CA ASP A 39 1.17 8.49 8.91
C ASP A 39 0.68 8.17 7.50
N GLY A 40 0.37 6.91 7.24
CA GLY A 40 -0.12 6.45 5.96
C GLY A 40 -1.30 5.50 6.12
N LYS A 41 -1.99 5.18 5.04
CA LYS A 41 -3.12 4.27 5.06
C LYS A 41 -3.28 3.50 3.76
N ILE A 42 -3.82 2.30 3.89
CA ILE A 42 -4.30 1.47 2.79
C ILE A 42 -5.82 1.59 2.75
N ILE A 43 -6.36 2.04 1.62
CA ILE A 43 -7.81 2.15 1.38
C ILE A 43 -8.19 1.22 0.24
N LEU A 44 -9.35 0.57 0.34
CA LEU A 44 -10.00 -0.04 -0.83
C LEU A 44 -11.24 0.78 -1.20
N VAL A 45 -11.38 1.06 -2.50
CA VAL A 45 -12.61 1.58 -3.09
C VAL A 45 -13.20 0.56 -4.06
N ASN A 46 -14.53 0.47 -4.09
CA ASN A 46 -15.24 -0.37 -5.05
C ASN A 46 -15.36 0.31 -6.43
N ALA A 47 -16.00 -0.36 -7.39
CA ALA A 47 -16.20 0.16 -8.76
C ALA A 47 -17.01 1.47 -8.84
N LEU A 48 -17.76 1.83 -7.78
CA LEU A 48 -18.51 3.08 -7.67
C LEU A 48 -17.69 4.20 -7.01
N GLY A 49 -16.42 3.95 -6.67
CA GLY A 49 -15.56 4.90 -5.96
C GLY A 49 -15.84 5.01 -4.46
N VAL A 50 -16.70 4.15 -3.91
CA VAL A 50 -17.02 4.16 -2.48
C VAL A 50 -15.91 3.46 -1.71
N LYS A 51 -15.39 4.12 -0.65
CA LYS A 51 -14.45 3.52 0.30
C LYS A 51 -15.16 2.41 1.08
N VAL A 52 -14.60 1.20 1.01
CA VAL A 52 -15.16 -0.01 1.64
C VAL A 52 -14.22 -0.62 2.69
N PHE A 53 -12.96 -0.19 2.73
CA PHE A 53 -11.98 -0.63 3.72
C PHE A 53 -10.93 0.47 3.93
N THR A 54 -10.42 0.60 5.15
CA THR A 54 -9.30 1.49 5.49
C THR A 54 -8.46 0.84 6.59
N LYS A 55 -7.14 0.89 6.44
CA LYS A 55 -6.17 0.43 7.42
C LYS A 55 -5.06 1.47 7.56
N GLU A 56 -4.88 2.01 8.76
CA GLU A 56 -3.76 2.88 9.09
C GLU A 56 -2.45 2.09 9.11
N LEU A 57 -1.37 2.73 8.66
CA LEU A 57 0.00 2.25 8.67
C LEU A 57 0.77 2.97 9.77
N ASN A 58 1.65 2.25 10.46
CA ASN A 58 2.52 2.86 11.46
C ASN A 58 3.65 3.66 10.78
N ALA A 59 3.97 4.83 11.31
CA ALA A 59 5.02 5.74 10.84
C ALA A 59 6.47 5.24 11.04
N GLN A 60 6.70 3.93 11.18
CA GLN A 60 8.04 3.36 11.39
C GLN A 60 8.93 3.47 10.14
N GLY A 61 8.33 3.62 8.96
CA GLY A 61 9.03 3.68 7.69
C GLY A 61 9.64 2.35 7.26
N GLY A 62 10.19 2.34 6.04
CA GLY A 62 10.84 1.16 5.48
C GLY A 62 9.86 0.11 4.98
N ARG A 63 10.34 -1.13 4.82
CA ARG A 63 9.55 -2.20 4.22
C ARG A 63 8.53 -2.75 5.21
N THR A 64 7.26 -2.69 4.82
CA THR A 64 6.11 -3.13 5.62
C THR A 64 5.34 -4.21 4.86
N ILE A 65 4.87 -5.22 5.59
CA ILE A 65 4.04 -6.31 5.04
C ILE A 65 2.72 -6.30 5.79
N GLU A 66 1.67 -5.86 5.12
CA GLU A 66 0.33 -5.80 5.69
C GLU A 66 -0.52 -6.96 5.19
N LYS A 67 -1.07 -7.72 6.14
CA LYS A 67 -2.12 -8.71 5.86
C LYS A 67 -3.47 -8.01 5.89
N ILE A 68 -4.24 -8.19 4.82
CA ILE A 68 -5.57 -7.62 4.64
C ILE A 68 -6.58 -8.77 4.60
N ASN A 69 -7.63 -8.64 5.40
CA ASN A 69 -8.79 -9.52 5.37
C ASN A 69 -10.02 -8.67 5.08
N VAL A 70 -10.57 -8.87 3.89
CA VAL A 70 -11.80 -8.28 3.39
C VAL A 70 -12.70 -9.36 2.79
N SER A 71 -12.68 -10.56 3.39
CA SER A 71 -13.48 -11.72 2.95
C SER A 71 -14.99 -11.49 3.06
N HIS A 72 -15.42 -10.40 3.71
CA HIS A 72 -16.81 -9.96 3.77
C HIS A 72 -17.23 -9.14 2.52
N LEU A 73 -16.30 -8.62 1.73
CA LEU A 73 -16.62 -7.86 0.51
C LEU A 73 -17.05 -8.80 -0.63
N PRO A 74 -17.94 -8.39 -1.54
CA PRO A 74 -18.35 -9.22 -2.68
C PRO A 74 -17.21 -9.42 -3.69
N THR A 75 -17.30 -10.49 -4.48
CA THR A 75 -16.46 -10.71 -5.67
C THR A 75 -16.53 -9.51 -6.61
N GLY A 76 -15.38 -9.08 -7.14
CA GLY A 76 -15.31 -7.92 -8.02
C GLY A 76 -13.94 -7.26 -8.08
N ILE A 77 -13.90 -6.16 -8.81
CA ILE A 77 -12.70 -5.33 -8.96
C ILE A 77 -12.76 -4.18 -7.95
N TYR A 78 -11.64 -3.97 -7.27
CA TYR A 78 -11.41 -2.89 -6.32
C TYR A 78 -10.15 -2.13 -6.71
N THR A 79 -10.09 -0.86 -6.30
CA THR A 79 -8.87 -0.07 -6.37
C THR A 79 -8.31 0.07 -4.95
N LEU A 80 -7.09 -0.41 -4.77
CA LEU A 80 -6.29 -0.15 -3.58
C LEU A 80 -5.60 1.19 -3.74
N LEU A 81 -5.74 2.05 -2.75
CA LEU A 81 -5.03 3.31 -2.61
C LEU A 81 -4.05 3.17 -1.43
N LEU A 82 -2.78 3.43 -1.68
CA LEU A 82 -1.77 3.62 -0.65
C LEU A 82 -1.52 5.12 -0.57
N GLU A 83 -1.96 5.74 0.52
CA GLU A 83 -1.86 7.18 0.75
C GLU A 83 -0.86 7.44 1.88
N GLN A 84 0.09 8.34 1.68
CA GLN A 84 0.99 8.87 2.73
C GLN A 84 1.39 10.29 2.32
N ASN A 85 1.20 11.27 3.21
CA ASN A 85 1.30 12.71 2.86
C ASN A 85 0.46 13.08 1.63
N ASP A 86 1.09 13.72 0.64
CA ASP A 86 0.50 14.13 -0.62
C ASP A 86 0.68 13.07 -1.73
N GLU A 87 1.26 11.91 -1.42
CA GLU A 87 1.48 10.82 -2.37
C GLU A 87 0.39 9.78 -2.31
N ILE A 88 -0.14 9.42 -3.48
CA ILE A 88 -1.15 8.38 -3.64
C ILE A 88 -0.70 7.40 -4.72
N ILE A 89 -0.51 6.13 -4.34
CA ILE A 89 -0.25 5.03 -5.26
C ILE A 89 -1.50 4.18 -5.39
N THR A 90 -1.88 3.86 -6.64
CA THR A 90 -3.08 3.06 -6.92
C THR A 90 -2.75 1.69 -7.49
N LYS A 91 -3.55 0.68 -7.14
CA LYS A 91 -3.43 -0.68 -7.68
C LYS A 91 -4.78 -1.35 -7.79
N ARG A 92 -5.07 -1.94 -8.95
CA ARG A 92 -6.25 -2.80 -9.14
C ARG A 92 -6.09 -4.13 -8.40
N VAL A 93 -7.09 -4.51 -7.61
CA VAL A 93 -7.19 -5.77 -6.88
C VAL A 93 -8.47 -6.49 -7.31
N MET A 94 -8.37 -7.77 -7.65
CA MET A 94 -9.52 -8.61 -7.98
C MET A 94 -9.78 -9.57 -6.82
N ILE A 95 -11.01 -9.52 -6.29
CA ILE A 95 -11.51 -10.52 -5.36
C ILE A 95 -12.36 -11.50 -6.16
N ASP A 96 -12.01 -12.78 -6.14
CA ASP A 96 -12.68 -13.88 -6.84
C ASP A 96 -12.64 -15.14 -5.95
N ARG A 97 -13.82 -15.69 -5.62
CA ARG A 97 -14.01 -16.80 -4.65
C ARG A 97 -14.54 -18.04 -5.33
#